data_AF-A0A6G4ZUG8-F1
#
_entry.id   AF-A0A6G4ZUG8-F1
#
_cell.length_a   1.000
_cell.length_b   1.000
_cell.length_c   1.000
_cell.angle_alpha   90.00
_cell.angle_beta   90.00
_cell.angle_gamma   90.00
#
_symmetry.space_group_name_H-M   'P 1'
#
loop_
_entity.id
_entity.type
_entity.pdbx_description
1 polymer ?
#
loop_
_entity_poly.entity_id
_entity_poly.type
_entity_poly.pdbx_seq_one_letter_code
_entity_poly.pdbx_strand_id
1 'polypeptide(L)'
;MAEDPDPTEYLFVSLETKRKDQTKPYDGKKMVWVPDEKEGFVLGNIVSTKGDMVTVDCPGGERTMKKELLQQVNPPKFEKCDDMASLTYLNDASVLHNLKERYYIHLIYTYSGLFCVAINPYKRFPIYTKRVVEIYKGRRRTEVPPHVFAVSDGAYMDMLANRENQSMLITGESGAGKTENTKKVIQYFALIAASGFKQQFSSGGNLEDQVVQTNPVLESFGNAKTVRNDNSSRFGKFIRIHFGPMGKLAGADIETYLLEKARVISQQPAERSYHIFYQLMSGKIPGLKEKLLLSNNVNDYHFVSQGKTSIPGVDDGEEFMVTDTAFDVLGFTDEEKE
;
A
#
# COMPACT_ATOMS: atom_id res chain seq x y z
N MET A 1 -7.93 -7.21 28.12
CA MET A 1 -7.51 -6.96 26.73
C MET A 1 -8.10 -5.61 26.34
N ALA A 2 -7.29 -4.68 25.83
CA ALA A 2 -7.82 -3.38 25.40
C ALA A 2 -8.86 -3.60 24.29
N GLU A 3 -9.97 -2.87 24.37
CA GLU A 3 -11.05 -2.96 23.39
C GLU A 3 -10.57 -2.44 22.02
N ASP A 4 -10.96 -3.12 20.93
CA ASP A 4 -10.58 -2.69 19.58
C ASP A 4 -11.14 -1.27 19.32
N PRO A 5 -10.29 -0.28 18.99
CA PRO A 5 -10.73 1.10 18.75
C PRO A 5 -11.77 1.20 17.64
N ASP A 6 -12.65 2.19 17.73
CA ASP A 6 -13.71 2.40 16.74
C ASP A 6 -13.12 2.88 15.40
N PRO A 7 -13.30 2.14 14.29
CA PRO A 7 -12.77 2.53 12.98
C PRO A 7 -13.61 3.59 12.26
N THR A 8 -14.76 3.99 12.81
CA THR A 8 -15.77 4.81 12.12
C THR A 8 -15.19 6.08 11.48
N GLU A 9 -14.35 6.83 12.19
CA GLU A 9 -13.74 8.08 11.70
C GLU A 9 -12.85 7.87 10.47
N TYR A 10 -12.27 6.69 10.32
CA TYR A 10 -11.33 6.34 9.25
C TYR A 10 -11.98 5.60 8.08
N LEU A 11 -13.27 5.27 8.21
CA LEU A 11 -14.03 4.52 7.19
C LEU A 11 -15.21 5.32 6.63
N PHE A 12 -15.82 6.21 7.42
CA PHE A 12 -17.04 6.91 7.04
C PHE A 12 -16.88 8.42 7.07
N VAL A 13 -17.40 9.10 6.05
CA VAL A 13 -17.68 10.54 6.15
C VAL A 13 -18.83 10.74 7.11
N SER A 14 -18.62 11.51 8.18
CA SER A 14 -19.66 11.80 9.18
C SER A 14 -20.89 12.46 8.54
N LEU A 15 -22.07 12.25 9.12
CA LEU A 15 -23.31 12.86 8.63
C LEU A 15 -23.25 14.39 8.66
N GLU A 16 -22.56 14.95 9.64
CA GLU A 16 -22.36 16.41 9.74
C GLU A 16 -21.51 16.93 8.58
N THR A 17 -20.38 16.26 8.28
CA THR A 17 -19.51 16.62 7.15
C THR A 17 -20.25 16.46 5.83
N LYS A 18 -20.97 15.35 5.61
CA LYS A 18 -21.80 15.15 4.41
C LYS A 18 -22.82 16.27 4.21
N ARG A 19 -23.51 16.70 5.28
CA ARG A 19 -24.47 17.81 5.20
C ARG A 19 -23.79 19.12 4.82
N LYS A 20 -22.68 19.45 5.50
CA LYS A 20 -21.89 20.66 5.19
C LYS A 20 -21.44 20.68 3.73
N ASP A 21 -20.89 19.56 3.25
CA ASP A 21 -20.42 19.42 1.89
C ASP A 21 -21.56 19.59 0.87
N GLN A 22 -22.70 18.92 1.07
CA GLN A 22 -23.85 19.01 0.15
C GLN A 22 -24.47 20.40 0.09
N THR A 23 -24.30 21.22 1.13
CA THR A 23 -24.82 22.61 1.18
C THR A 23 -23.85 23.66 0.65
N LYS A 24 -22.63 23.28 0.23
CA LYS A 24 -21.66 24.24 -0.32
C LYS A 24 -22.24 24.98 -1.53
N PRO A 25 -22.09 26.32 -1.62
CA PRO A 25 -22.50 27.08 -2.79
C PRO A 25 -21.84 26.51 -4.05
N TYR A 26 -22.64 26.29 -5.09
CA TYR A 26 -22.17 25.74 -6.36
C TYR A 26 -22.89 26.41 -7.53
N ASP A 27 -22.11 26.86 -8.50
CA ASP A 27 -22.61 27.34 -9.78
C ASP A 27 -21.95 26.53 -10.90
N GLY A 28 -22.65 25.52 -11.42
CA GLY A 28 -22.15 24.64 -12.47
C GLY A 28 -21.90 25.32 -13.82
N LYS A 29 -22.30 26.58 -14.00
CA LYS A 29 -21.98 27.37 -15.20
C LYS A 29 -20.74 28.23 -15.04
N LYS A 30 -20.37 28.58 -13.80
CA LYS A 30 -19.23 29.46 -13.51
C LYS A 30 -18.04 28.74 -12.90
N MET A 31 -18.28 27.73 -12.05
CA MET A 31 -17.21 27.04 -11.35
C MET A 31 -16.50 26.06 -12.29
N VAL A 32 -15.18 26.21 -12.39
CA VAL A 32 -14.30 25.42 -13.25
C VAL A 32 -13.01 25.05 -12.53
N TRP A 33 -12.42 23.93 -12.91
CA TRP A 33 -11.05 23.59 -12.54
C TRP A 33 -10.07 24.29 -13.48
N VAL A 34 -9.08 24.92 -12.87
CA VAL A 34 -8.03 25.70 -13.54
C VAL A 34 -6.69 25.00 -13.30
N PRO A 35 -5.88 24.72 -14.33
CA PRO A 35 -4.54 24.19 -14.15
C PRO A 35 -3.66 25.14 -13.32
N ASP A 36 -2.87 24.58 -12.41
CA ASP A 36 -1.95 25.33 -11.56
C ASP A 36 -0.63 24.57 -11.42
N GLU A 37 0.50 25.26 -11.58
CA GLU A 37 1.83 24.62 -11.56
C GLU A 37 2.18 24.00 -10.19
N LYS A 38 1.60 24.52 -9.11
CA LYS A 38 1.93 24.09 -7.74
C LYS A 38 0.94 23.07 -7.20
N GLU A 39 -0.36 23.34 -7.33
CA GLU A 39 -1.42 22.48 -6.79
C GLU A 39 -1.97 21.47 -7.82
N GLY A 40 -1.48 21.51 -9.06
CA GLY A 40 -1.98 20.73 -10.20
C GLY A 40 -3.26 21.33 -10.77
N PHE A 41 -4.31 21.42 -9.95
CA PHE A 41 -5.57 22.08 -10.29
C PHE A 41 -6.11 22.87 -9.09
N VAL A 42 -6.71 24.02 -9.39
CA VAL A 42 -7.39 24.88 -8.40
C VAL A 42 -8.81 25.19 -8.85
N LEU A 43 -9.71 25.43 -7.89
CA LEU A 43 -11.07 25.86 -8.19
C LEU A 43 -11.07 27.34 -8.59
N GLY A 44 -11.76 27.67 -9.67
CA GLY A 44 -11.94 29.04 -10.13
C GLY A 44 -13.37 29.34 -10.57
N ASN A 45 -13.68 30.63 -10.69
CA ASN A 45 -14.98 31.14 -11.14
C ASN A 45 -14.83 31.94 -12.43
N ILE A 46 -15.57 31.57 -13.47
CA ILE A 46 -15.58 32.32 -14.72
C ILE A 46 -16.14 33.73 -14.49
N VAL A 47 -15.32 34.74 -14.81
CA VAL A 47 -15.67 36.16 -14.76
C VAL A 47 -16.18 36.63 -16.12
N SER A 48 -15.46 36.29 -17.20
CA SER A 48 -15.86 36.66 -18.55
C SER A 48 -15.38 35.66 -19.60
N THR A 49 -16.03 35.68 -20.77
CA THR A 49 -15.67 34.86 -21.93
C THR A 49 -15.63 35.73 -23.17
N LYS A 50 -14.51 35.72 -23.88
CA LYS A 50 -14.27 36.48 -25.12
C LYS A 50 -13.75 35.52 -26.18
N GLY A 51 -14.65 35.01 -27.02
CA GLY A 51 -14.32 33.95 -27.98
C GLY A 51 -13.84 32.69 -27.26
N ASP A 52 -12.65 32.22 -27.63
CA ASP A 52 -12.03 31.02 -27.03
C ASP A 52 -11.25 31.30 -25.74
N MET A 53 -11.11 32.57 -25.35
CA MET A 53 -10.42 32.97 -24.13
C MET A 53 -11.42 33.22 -23.00
N VAL A 54 -11.16 32.61 -21.85
CA VAL A 54 -11.97 32.69 -20.64
C VAL A 54 -11.12 33.31 -19.54
N THR A 55 -11.64 34.35 -18.89
CA THR A 55 -11.06 34.95 -17.69
C THR A 55 -11.70 34.31 -16.47
N VAL A 56 -10.88 33.69 -15.63
CA VAL A 56 -11.29 32.97 -14.43
C VAL A 56 -10.63 33.61 -13.21
N ASP A 57 -11.43 33.92 -12.20
CA ASP A 57 -10.95 34.30 -10.87
C ASP A 57 -10.61 33.05 -10.08
N CYS A 58 -9.37 32.94 -9.63
CA CYS A 58 -8.84 31.75 -8.95
C CYS A 58 -7.82 32.17 -7.88
N PRO A 59 -7.40 31.26 -6.98
CA PRO A 59 -6.36 31.57 -6.00
C PRO A 59 -5.10 32.15 -6.67
N GLY A 60 -4.71 33.36 -6.24
CA GLY A 60 -3.59 34.10 -6.83
C GLY A 60 -4.00 35.16 -7.88
N GLY A 61 -5.30 35.34 -8.14
CA GLY A 61 -5.85 36.41 -8.97
C GLY A 61 -6.47 35.92 -10.28
N GLU A 62 -6.97 36.87 -11.07
CA GLU A 62 -7.60 36.58 -12.36
C GLU A 62 -6.57 36.08 -13.39
N ARG A 63 -6.88 34.96 -14.04
CA ARG A 63 -6.08 34.39 -15.13
C ARG A 63 -6.93 34.27 -16.38
N THR A 64 -6.38 34.62 -17.53
CA THR A 64 -7.06 34.43 -18.83
C THR A 64 -6.38 33.31 -19.60
N MET A 65 -7.16 32.31 -20.00
CA MET A 65 -6.66 31.13 -20.71
C MET A 65 -7.69 30.58 -21.67
N LYS A 66 -7.26 29.63 -22.51
CA LYS A 66 -8.16 28.98 -23.47
C LYS A 66 -9.20 28.13 -22.75
N LYS A 67 -10.43 28.19 -23.26
CA LYS A 67 -11.58 27.43 -22.72
C LYS A 67 -11.31 25.92 -22.60
N GLU A 68 -10.55 25.35 -23.54
CA GLU A 68 -10.21 23.92 -23.59
C GLU A 68 -9.39 23.41 -22.40
N LEU A 69 -8.66 24.31 -21.71
CA LEU A 69 -7.85 23.97 -20.54
C LEU A 69 -8.69 23.90 -19.25
N LEU A 70 -9.90 24.44 -19.27
CA LEU A 70 -10.79 24.48 -18.11
C LEU A 70 -11.60 23.19 -18.05
N GLN A 71 -11.66 22.58 -16.86
CA GLN A 71 -12.44 21.36 -16.66
C GLN A 71 -13.68 21.64 -15.81
N GLN A 72 -14.75 20.88 -16.04
CA GLN A 72 -16.01 21.04 -15.32
C GLN A 72 -15.89 20.52 -13.88
N VAL A 73 -16.54 21.21 -12.94
CA VAL A 73 -16.54 20.87 -11.51
C VAL A 73 -17.79 20.06 -11.19
N ASN A 74 -17.61 18.93 -10.52
CA ASN A 74 -18.74 18.11 -10.05
C ASN A 74 -19.56 18.86 -8.98
N PRO A 75 -20.89 18.72 -8.97
CA PRO A 75 -21.72 19.33 -7.95
C PRO A 75 -21.43 18.75 -6.55
N PRO A 76 -21.67 19.50 -5.46
CA PRO A 76 -21.28 19.11 -4.10
C PRO A 76 -21.89 17.80 -3.59
N LYS A 77 -22.94 17.29 -4.24
CA LYS A 77 -23.50 15.95 -3.95
C LYS A 77 -22.49 14.81 -4.12
N PHE A 78 -21.44 15.03 -4.91
CA PHE A 78 -20.36 14.07 -5.17
C PHE A 78 -19.11 14.29 -4.32
N GLU A 79 -19.13 15.27 -3.43
CA GLU A 79 -18.00 15.58 -2.57
C GLU A 79 -17.64 14.36 -1.70
N LYS A 80 -16.37 13.96 -1.75
CA LYS A 80 -15.82 12.81 -1.00
C LYS A 80 -16.58 11.50 -1.24
N CYS A 81 -17.07 11.28 -2.46
CA CYS A 81 -17.77 10.06 -2.83
C CYS A 81 -16.89 8.80 -2.65
N ASP A 82 -17.54 7.68 -2.31
CA ASP A 82 -16.87 6.40 -2.06
C ASP A 82 -16.42 5.71 -3.35
N ASP A 83 -17.16 5.90 -4.46
CA ASP A 83 -16.80 5.38 -5.79
C ASP A 83 -16.82 6.51 -6.82
N MET A 84 -15.64 6.84 -7.34
CA MET A 84 -15.45 7.91 -8.31
C MET A 84 -16.10 7.59 -9.66
N ALA A 85 -16.44 6.33 -9.97
CA ALA A 85 -17.22 6.01 -11.17
C ALA A 85 -18.64 6.63 -11.13
N SER A 86 -19.10 7.09 -9.97
CA SER A 86 -20.37 7.81 -9.84
C SER A 86 -20.29 9.30 -10.20
N LEU A 87 -19.08 9.86 -10.38
CA LEU A 87 -18.90 11.27 -10.75
C LEU A 87 -19.54 11.56 -12.11
N THR A 88 -20.15 12.75 -12.24
CA THR A 88 -20.72 13.18 -13.52
C THR A 88 -19.63 13.62 -14.49
N TYR A 89 -18.67 14.40 -14.00
CA TYR A 89 -17.51 14.84 -14.79
C TYR A 89 -16.29 14.02 -14.39
N LEU A 90 -15.90 13.07 -15.23
CA LEU A 90 -14.73 12.22 -15.05
C LEU A 90 -13.51 12.84 -15.74
N ASN A 91 -12.97 13.87 -15.10
CA ASN A 91 -11.76 14.55 -15.54
C ASN A 91 -10.67 14.49 -14.45
N ASP A 92 -9.42 14.74 -14.83
CA ASP A 92 -8.25 14.60 -13.96
C ASP A 92 -8.38 15.42 -12.67
N ALA A 93 -8.88 16.65 -12.77
CA ALA A 93 -9.06 17.53 -11.63
C ALA A 93 -10.10 17.01 -10.63
N SER A 94 -11.20 16.42 -11.11
CA SER A 94 -12.24 15.86 -10.25
C SER A 94 -11.79 14.61 -9.51
N VAL A 95 -11.02 13.75 -10.18
CA VAL A 95 -10.42 12.55 -9.54
C VAL A 95 -9.42 12.97 -8.48
N LEU A 96 -8.51 13.90 -8.81
CA LEU A 96 -7.52 14.43 -7.86
C LEU A 96 -8.19 15.08 -6.65
N HIS A 97 -9.21 15.92 -6.86
CA HIS A 97 -9.94 16.59 -5.80
C HIS A 97 -10.61 15.60 -4.84
N ASN A 98 -11.34 14.61 -5.37
CA ASN A 98 -12.03 13.64 -4.52
C ASN A 98 -11.05 12.82 -3.67
N LEU A 99 -9.93 12.39 -4.25
CA LEU A 99 -8.87 11.68 -3.54
C LEU A 99 -8.21 12.56 -2.46
N LYS A 100 -7.86 13.81 -2.79
CA LYS A 100 -7.23 14.78 -1.87
C LYS A 100 -8.12 15.09 -0.67
N GLU A 101 -9.40 15.38 -0.92
CA GLU A 101 -10.37 15.70 0.13
C GLU A 101 -10.65 14.51 1.06
N ARG A 102 -10.76 13.30 0.52
CA ARG A 102 -10.93 12.07 1.32
C ARG A 102 -9.69 11.81 2.18
N TYR A 103 -8.51 11.96 1.60
CA TYR A 103 -7.26 11.77 2.33
C TYR A 103 -7.11 12.75 3.51
N TYR A 104 -7.52 14.01 3.34
CA TYR A 104 -7.46 15.01 4.41
C TYR A 104 -8.39 14.75 5.60
N ILE A 105 -9.47 14.01 5.39
CA ILE A 105 -10.35 13.52 6.46
C ILE A 105 -10.04 12.07 6.86
N HIS A 106 -8.80 11.63 6.62
CA HIS A 106 -8.28 10.32 7.03
C HIS A 106 -8.92 9.09 6.35
N LEU A 107 -9.64 9.29 5.25
CA LEU A 107 -10.18 8.21 4.41
C LEU A 107 -9.18 7.86 3.30
N ILE A 108 -8.41 6.79 3.51
CA ILE A 108 -7.31 6.42 2.61
C ILE A 108 -7.74 5.58 1.41
N TYR A 109 -8.90 4.93 1.51
CA TYR A 109 -9.44 4.04 0.48
C TYR A 109 -10.56 4.73 -0.29
N THR A 110 -10.53 4.60 -1.61
CA THR A 110 -11.56 5.14 -2.51
C THR A 110 -11.71 4.22 -3.72
N TYR A 111 -12.93 3.91 -4.13
CA TYR A 111 -13.16 3.14 -5.36
C TYR A 111 -13.10 4.02 -6.60
N SER A 112 -12.70 3.43 -7.71
CA SER A 112 -12.80 3.98 -9.05
C SER A 112 -13.23 2.86 -9.99
N GLY A 113 -14.55 2.60 -10.03
CA GLY A 113 -15.08 1.44 -10.74
C GLY A 113 -14.54 0.15 -10.15
N LEU A 114 -13.80 -0.65 -10.91
CA LEU A 114 -13.19 -1.89 -10.40
C LEU A 114 -11.99 -1.66 -9.48
N PHE A 115 -11.33 -0.50 -9.58
CA PHE A 115 -10.11 -0.23 -8.83
C PHE A 115 -10.43 0.19 -7.39
N CYS A 116 -9.58 -0.24 -6.46
CA CYS A 116 -9.53 0.28 -5.09
C CYS A 116 -8.25 1.10 -4.94
N VAL A 117 -8.38 2.43 -4.93
CA VAL A 117 -7.28 3.37 -4.72
C VAL A 117 -6.98 3.44 -3.23
N ALA A 118 -5.71 3.27 -2.85
CA ALA A 118 -5.23 3.37 -1.48
C ALA A 118 -4.09 4.39 -1.41
N ILE A 119 -4.26 5.46 -0.63
CA ILE A 119 -3.23 6.49 -0.43
C ILE A 119 -2.52 6.23 0.90
N ASN A 120 -1.20 6.03 0.87
CA ASN A 120 -0.43 5.71 2.07
C ASN A 120 -0.51 6.85 3.13
N PRO A 121 -1.08 6.62 4.33
CA PRO A 121 -1.22 7.67 5.35
C PRO A 121 0.06 7.95 6.15
N TYR A 122 1.10 7.11 6.01
CA TYR A 122 2.30 7.12 6.87
C TYR A 122 1.97 7.08 8.38
N LYS A 123 0.80 6.55 8.73
CA LYS A 123 0.27 6.44 10.09
C LYS A 123 -0.44 5.10 10.26
N ARG A 124 -0.44 4.58 11.48
CA ARG A 124 -1.15 3.35 11.83
C ARG A 124 -2.59 3.67 12.20
N PHE A 125 -3.51 3.51 11.26
CA PHE A 125 -4.94 3.64 11.53
C PHE A 125 -5.54 2.35 12.07
N PRO A 126 -6.55 2.43 12.97
CA PRO A 126 -7.22 1.28 13.58
C PRO A 126 -8.19 0.55 12.63
N ILE A 127 -7.89 0.49 11.33
CA ILE A 127 -8.79 -0.05 10.28
C ILE A 127 -8.48 -1.50 9.87
N TYR A 128 -7.56 -2.16 10.58
CA TYR A 128 -7.17 -3.56 10.30
C TYR A 128 -7.40 -4.49 11.50
N THR A 129 -8.28 -4.10 12.42
CA THR A 129 -8.62 -4.87 13.63
C THR A 129 -9.64 -5.97 13.32
N LYS A 130 -9.84 -6.91 14.26
CA LYS A 130 -10.86 -7.97 14.12
C LYS A 130 -12.26 -7.37 14.05
N ARG A 131 -12.52 -6.30 14.81
CA ARG A 131 -13.75 -5.51 14.69
C ARG A 131 -14.04 -5.09 13.25
N VAL A 132 -13.02 -4.67 12.50
CA VAL A 132 -13.19 -4.25 11.10
C VAL A 132 -13.44 -5.44 10.18
N VAL A 133 -12.75 -6.56 10.38
CA VAL A 133 -12.98 -7.79 9.59
C VAL A 133 -14.45 -8.20 9.61
N GLU A 134 -15.10 -8.16 10.78
CA GLU A 134 -16.52 -8.49 10.91
C GLU A 134 -17.47 -7.49 10.22
N ILE A 135 -17.04 -6.25 9.97
CA ILE A 135 -17.81 -5.29 9.16
C ILE A 135 -17.87 -5.74 7.70
N TYR A 136 -16.77 -6.28 7.16
CA TYR A 136 -16.62 -6.60 5.73
C TYR A 136 -17.00 -8.04 5.37
N LYS A 137 -16.91 -8.96 6.32
CA LYS A 137 -17.14 -10.39 6.11
C LYS A 137 -18.53 -10.67 5.50
N GLY A 138 -18.55 -11.24 4.31
CA GLY A 138 -19.77 -11.60 3.60
C GLY A 138 -20.62 -10.42 3.15
N ARG A 139 -20.06 -9.20 3.10
CA ARG A 139 -20.76 -8.00 2.65
C ARG A 139 -20.42 -7.69 1.20
N ARG A 140 -21.43 -7.23 0.45
CA ARG A 140 -21.18 -6.74 -0.91
C ARG A 140 -20.44 -5.41 -0.84
N ARG A 141 -19.58 -5.14 -1.82
CA ARG A 141 -18.78 -3.90 -1.90
C ARG A 141 -19.60 -2.61 -1.77
N THR A 142 -20.86 -2.61 -2.19
CA THR A 142 -21.75 -1.45 -2.13
C THR A 142 -22.42 -1.23 -0.76
N GLU A 143 -22.33 -2.20 0.14
CA GLU A 143 -22.96 -2.17 1.47
C GLU A 143 -22.04 -1.62 2.56
N VAL A 144 -20.74 -1.52 2.25
CA VAL A 144 -19.66 -1.14 3.16
C VAL A 144 -18.80 -0.06 2.52
N PRO A 145 -18.12 0.80 3.32
CA PRO A 145 -17.27 1.84 2.76
C PRO A 145 -16.04 1.24 2.04
N PRO A 146 -15.32 2.03 1.24
CA PRO A 146 -14.17 1.52 0.52
C PRO A 146 -13.08 0.98 1.44
N HIS A 147 -12.66 -0.25 1.19
CA HIS A 147 -11.56 -0.88 1.91
C HIS A 147 -10.97 -2.05 1.13
N VAL A 148 -9.69 -2.36 1.39
CA VAL A 148 -9.02 -3.53 0.82
C VAL A 148 -9.71 -4.84 1.22
N PHE A 149 -10.25 -4.91 2.44
CA PHE A 149 -10.99 -6.08 2.92
C PHE A 149 -12.25 -6.38 2.11
N ALA A 150 -12.96 -5.37 1.61
CA ALA A 150 -14.12 -5.63 0.74
C ALA A 150 -13.69 -6.25 -0.60
N VAL A 151 -12.52 -5.85 -1.13
CA VAL A 151 -11.95 -6.43 -2.36
C VAL A 151 -11.52 -7.87 -2.10
N SER A 152 -10.86 -8.13 -0.97
CA SER A 152 -10.48 -9.47 -0.55
C SER A 152 -11.70 -10.36 -0.32
N ASP A 153 -12.73 -9.88 0.38
CA ASP A 153 -13.96 -10.64 0.62
C ASP A 153 -14.69 -10.97 -0.67
N GLY A 154 -14.82 -9.99 -1.57
CA GLY A 154 -15.40 -10.20 -2.91
C GLY A 154 -14.65 -11.28 -3.68
N ALA A 155 -13.32 -11.20 -3.75
CA ALA A 155 -12.50 -12.21 -4.42
C ALA A 155 -12.67 -13.60 -3.78
N TYR A 156 -12.69 -13.68 -2.44
CA TYR A 156 -12.91 -14.95 -1.75
C TYR A 156 -14.29 -15.54 -2.03
N MET A 157 -15.34 -14.73 -1.97
CA MET A 157 -16.71 -15.17 -2.25
C MET A 157 -16.89 -15.60 -3.71
N ASP A 158 -16.33 -14.83 -4.66
CA ASP A 158 -16.37 -15.17 -6.09
C ASP A 158 -15.58 -16.44 -6.40
N MET A 159 -14.43 -16.65 -5.76
CA MET A 159 -13.65 -17.89 -5.85
C MET A 159 -14.48 -19.10 -5.40
N LEU A 160 -15.19 -18.99 -4.26
CA LEU A 160 -16.02 -20.09 -3.73
C LEU A 160 -17.26 -20.36 -4.58
N ALA A 161 -17.91 -19.29 -5.06
CA ALA A 161 -19.13 -19.39 -5.86
C ALA A 161 -18.84 -19.94 -7.26
N ASN A 162 -17.84 -19.38 -7.94
CA ASN A 162 -17.53 -19.68 -9.33
C ASN A 162 -16.55 -20.85 -9.50
N ARG A 163 -15.83 -21.22 -8.43
CA ARG A 163 -14.76 -22.25 -8.45
C ARG A 163 -13.64 -21.93 -9.44
N GLU A 164 -13.34 -20.66 -9.59
CA GLU A 164 -12.28 -20.15 -10.46
C GLU A 164 -11.22 -19.39 -9.66
N ASN A 165 -9.96 -19.53 -10.07
CA ASN A 165 -8.84 -18.84 -9.45
C ASN A 165 -9.00 -17.31 -9.56
N GLN A 166 -8.63 -16.60 -8.49
CA GLN A 166 -8.68 -15.14 -8.44
C GLN A 166 -7.27 -14.56 -8.40
N SER A 167 -7.14 -13.31 -8.84
CA SER A 167 -5.89 -12.57 -8.73
C SER A 167 -6.14 -11.16 -8.20
N MET A 168 -5.26 -10.71 -7.30
CA MET A 168 -5.26 -9.36 -6.75
C MET A 168 -3.96 -8.67 -7.14
N LEU A 169 -4.04 -7.66 -8.01
CA LEU A 169 -2.87 -6.93 -8.50
C LEU A 169 -2.74 -5.62 -7.71
N ILE A 170 -1.71 -5.54 -6.85
CA ILE A 170 -1.43 -4.35 -6.03
C ILE A 170 -0.26 -3.58 -6.67
N THR A 171 -0.59 -2.47 -7.34
CA THR A 171 0.37 -1.59 -8.00
C THR A 171 0.64 -0.32 -7.18
N GLY A 172 1.74 0.36 -7.49
CA GLY A 172 2.14 1.61 -6.84
C GLY A 172 3.64 1.83 -6.92
N GLU A 173 4.06 3.09 -6.82
CA GLU A 173 5.48 3.43 -6.74
C GLU A 173 6.13 2.92 -5.44
N SER A 174 7.44 3.12 -5.33
CA SER A 174 8.16 2.83 -4.09
C SER A 174 7.64 3.71 -2.96
N GLY A 175 7.41 3.13 -1.77
CA GLY A 175 6.80 3.86 -0.64
C GLY A 175 5.27 3.99 -0.70
N ALA A 176 4.59 3.52 -1.74
CA ALA A 176 3.12 3.59 -1.85
C ALA A 176 2.36 2.66 -0.88
N GLY A 177 3.05 1.81 -0.11
CA GLY A 177 2.41 0.90 0.85
C GLY A 177 1.91 -0.42 0.25
N LYS A 178 2.49 -0.87 -0.88
CA LYS A 178 2.15 -2.15 -1.53
C LYS A 178 2.29 -3.34 -0.56
N THR A 179 3.47 -3.49 0.05
CA THR A 179 3.78 -4.59 0.97
C THR A 179 2.81 -4.65 2.15
N GLU A 180 2.50 -3.50 2.74
CA GLU A 180 1.55 -3.42 3.85
C GLU A 180 0.13 -3.82 3.41
N ASN A 181 -0.36 -3.34 2.27
CA ASN A 181 -1.67 -3.78 1.76
C ASN A 181 -1.68 -5.29 1.47
N THR A 182 -0.61 -5.86 0.88
CA THR A 182 -0.49 -7.31 0.67
C THR A 182 -0.56 -8.08 1.99
N LYS A 183 0.15 -7.63 3.04
CA LYS A 183 0.05 -8.22 4.39
C LYS A 183 -1.38 -8.19 4.91
N LYS A 184 -2.11 -7.08 4.70
CA LYS A 184 -3.52 -6.94 5.13
C LYS A 184 -4.47 -7.86 4.37
N VAL A 185 -4.25 -8.06 3.07
CA VAL A 185 -5.02 -9.03 2.26
C VAL A 185 -4.82 -10.45 2.80
N ILE A 186 -3.56 -10.87 3.03
CA ILE A 186 -3.24 -12.19 3.57
C ILE A 186 -3.85 -12.39 4.96
N GLN A 187 -3.71 -11.39 5.84
CA GLN A 187 -4.29 -11.38 7.18
C GLN A 187 -5.82 -11.52 7.13
N TYR A 188 -6.49 -10.84 6.21
CA TYR A 188 -7.93 -10.97 6.04
C TYR A 188 -8.34 -12.41 5.68
N PHE A 189 -7.68 -13.01 4.69
CA PHE A 189 -7.93 -14.38 4.28
C PHE A 189 -7.69 -15.38 5.42
N ALA A 190 -6.60 -15.21 6.18
CA ALA A 190 -6.32 -16.04 7.33
C ALA A 190 -7.45 -15.98 8.36
N LEU A 191 -7.95 -14.78 8.69
CA LEU A 191 -8.99 -14.61 9.70
C LEU A 191 -10.35 -15.19 9.27
N ILE A 192 -10.74 -15.04 8.01
CA ILE A 192 -12.04 -15.57 7.54
C ILE A 192 -12.01 -17.07 7.24
N ALA A 193 -10.84 -17.61 6.84
CA ALA A 193 -10.70 -19.02 6.46
C ALA A 193 -10.21 -19.92 7.62
N ALA A 194 -9.78 -19.34 8.76
CA ALA A 194 -9.32 -20.07 9.94
C ALA A 194 -10.46 -20.72 10.77
N SER A 195 -11.73 -20.42 10.50
CA SER A 195 -12.86 -21.01 11.22
C SER A 195 -12.97 -22.52 10.94
N GLY A 196 -12.27 -23.32 11.75
CA GLY A 196 -12.36 -24.78 11.74
C GLY A 196 -11.07 -25.55 12.01
N PHE A 197 -9.92 -24.90 12.20
CA PHE A 197 -8.69 -25.54 12.64
C PHE A 197 -8.19 -24.91 13.94
N LYS A 198 -8.32 -25.64 15.06
CA LYS A 198 -7.28 -25.54 16.11
C LYS A 198 -6.06 -26.25 15.51
N GLN A 199 -5.21 -25.53 14.80
CA GLN A 199 -4.01 -26.12 14.22
C GLN A 199 -3.01 -26.40 15.34
N GLN A 200 -2.89 -27.68 15.70
CA GLN A 200 -1.66 -28.27 16.20
C GLN A 200 -0.65 -28.26 15.05
N PHE A 201 0.01 -27.13 14.84
CA PHE A 201 1.32 -27.15 14.19
C PHE A 201 2.35 -26.96 15.30
N SER A 202 3.12 -28.03 15.53
CA SER A 202 4.28 -28.03 16.40
C SER A 202 5.24 -26.93 15.96
N SER A 203 5.61 -26.06 16.92
CA SER A 203 6.77 -25.15 16.90
C SER A 203 6.84 -24.01 15.85
N GLY A 204 5.98 -23.95 14.82
CA GLY A 204 6.14 -23.03 13.67
C GLY A 204 5.07 -21.95 13.43
N GLY A 205 4.28 -21.55 14.44
CA GLY A 205 3.22 -20.53 14.28
C GLY A 205 2.03 -21.01 13.42
N ASN A 206 1.03 -20.14 13.23
CA ASN A 206 -0.07 -20.40 12.29
C ASN A 206 0.34 -20.04 10.84
N LEU A 207 -0.42 -20.45 9.81
CA LEU A 207 -0.07 -20.16 8.41
C LEU A 207 -0.01 -18.65 8.09
N GLU A 208 -0.74 -17.81 8.84
CA GLU A 208 -0.59 -16.35 8.77
C GLU A 208 0.82 -15.93 9.18
N ASP A 209 1.27 -16.40 10.34
CA ASP A 209 2.61 -16.14 10.86
C ASP A 209 3.64 -16.59 9.82
N GLN A 210 3.56 -17.80 9.29
CA GLN A 210 4.53 -18.29 8.31
C GLN A 210 4.60 -17.43 7.05
N VAL A 211 3.46 -17.08 6.45
CA VAL A 211 3.45 -16.24 5.23
C VAL A 211 4.00 -14.84 5.54
N VAL A 212 3.68 -14.28 6.72
CA VAL A 212 4.20 -12.96 7.14
C VAL A 212 5.71 -13.03 7.44
N GLN A 213 6.19 -14.11 8.05
CA GLN A 213 7.60 -14.35 8.37
C GLN A 213 8.46 -14.61 7.13
N THR A 214 7.88 -14.91 5.97
CA THR A 214 8.65 -14.87 4.70
C THR A 214 9.15 -13.47 4.35
N ASN A 215 8.51 -12.41 4.86
CA ASN A 215 8.87 -11.04 4.46
C ASN A 215 10.26 -10.63 4.96
N PRO A 216 10.64 -10.77 6.25
CA PRO A 216 12.00 -10.48 6.68
C PRO A 216 13.09 -11.09 5.78
N VAL A 217 12.96 -12.38 5.46
CA VAL A 217 13.90 -13.08 4.57
C VAL A 217 13.88 -12.48 3.15
N LEU A 218 12.71 -12.38 2.53
CA LEU A 218 12.59 -11.87 1.16
C LEU A 218 13.00 -10.39 1.04
N GLU A 219 12.73 -9.58 2.06
CA GLU A 219 13.13 -8.17 2.11
C GLU A 219 14.64 -8.05 2.34
N SER A 220 15.24 -8.87 3.20
CA SER A 220 16.69 -8.86 3.41
C SER A 220 17.48 -9.15 2.13
N PHE A 221 17.05 -10.17 1.37
CA PHE A 221 17.73 -10.59 0.14
C PHE A 221 17.28 -9.87 -1.13
N GLY A 222 16.08 -9.28 -1.12
CA GLY A 222 15.44 -8.74 -2.32
C GLY A 222 15.10 -7.25 -2.27
N ASN A 223 15.23 -6.60 -1.11
CA ASN A 223 15.07 -5.15 -1.01
C ASN A 223 16.41 -4.45 -0.86
N ALA A 224 16.44 -3.19 -1.30
CA ALA A 224 17.59 -2.32 -1.19
C ALA A 224 17.18 -0.86 -1.03
N LYS A 225 18.13 -0.07 -0.55
CA LYS A 225 17.98 1.40 -0.50
C LYS A 225 18.21 2.02 -1.88
N THR A 226 17.22 2.76 -2.35
CA THR A 226 17.27 3.55 -3.59
C THR A 226 17.26 5.05 -3.28
N VAL A 227 17.31 5.89 -4.30
CA VAL A 227 17.22 7.36 -4.14
C VAL A 227 15.90 7.81 -3.48
N ARG A 228 14.78 7.11 -3.75
CA ARG A 228 13.43 7.54 -3.34
C ARG A 228 12.80 6.68 -2.24
N ASN A 229 13.35 5.51 -1.94
CA ASN A 229 12.84 4.61 -0.91
C ASN A 229 13.99 3.81 -0.32
N ASP A 230 14.08 3.84 1.01
CA ASP A 230 15.09 3.13 1.79
C ASP A 230 14.86 1.61 1.87
N ASN A 231 13.62 1.13 1.67
CA ASN A 231 13.30 -0.29 1.65
C ASN A 231 12.53 -0.66 0.36
N SER A 232 13.21 -0.56 -0.79
CA SER A 232 12.63 -0.77 -2.11
C SER A 232 12.81 -2.21 -2.58
N SER A 233 11.72 -2.94 -2.82
CA SER A 233 11.78 -4.27 -3.44
C SER A 233 12.30 -4.20 -4.86
N ARG A 234 13.32 -5.01 -5.16
CA ARG A 234 13.97 -5.10 -6.47
C ARG A 234 13.65 -6.39 -7.21
N PHE A 235 12.50 -6.99 -6.88
CA PHE A 235 11.93 -8.17 -7.51
C PHE A 235 10.41 -8.07 -7.48
N GLY A 236 9.75 -8.71 -8.44
CA GLY A 236 8.31 -8.97 -8.40
C GLY A 236 8.01 -10.17 -7.51
N LYS A 237 6.95 -10.08 -6.72
CA LYS A 237 6.48 -11.15 -5.83
C LYS A 237 5.04 -11.52 -6.21
N PHE A 238 4.80 -12.78 -6.50
CA PHE A 238 3.47 -13.33 -6.73
C PHE A 238 3.17 -14.39 -5.69
N ILE A 239 2.21 -14.09 -4.81
CA ILE A 239 1.85 -14.97 -3.69
C ILE A 239 0.57 -15.68 -4.09
N ARG A 240 0.63 -17.01 -4.22
CA ARG A 240 -0.55 -17.84 -4.37
C ARG A 240 -1.01 -18.28 -2.99
N ILE A 241 -2.27 -18.02 -2.68
CA ILE A 241 -2.90 -18.46 -1.44
C ILE A 241 -3.90 -19.53 -1.83
N HIS A 242 -3.69 -20.74 -1.33
CA HIS A 242 -4.49 -21.91 -1.69
C HIS A 242 -5.64 -22.08 -0.73
N PHE A 243 -6.81 -22.39 -1.27
CA PHE A 243 -8.00 -22.73 -0.50
C PHE A 243 -8.50 -24.11 -0.91
N GLY A 244 -8.84 -24.93 0.08
CA GLY A 244 -9.40 -26.26 -0.12
C GLY A 244 -10.87 -26.21 -0.53
N PRO A 245 -11.48 -27.37 -0.84
CA PRO A 245 -12.87 -27.45 -1.35
C PRO A 245 -13.94 -26.83 -0.45
N MET A 246 -13.69 -26.72 0.86
CA MET A 246 -14.60 -26.09 1.83
C MET A 246 -14.27 -24.60 2.09
N GLY A 247 -13.42 -23.98 1.27
CA GLY A 247 -12.96 -22.59 1.44
C GLY A 247 -11.94 -22.37 2.56
N LYS A 248 -11.47 -23.44 3.20
CA LYS A 248 -10.43 -23.33 4.23
C LYS A 248 -9.07 -23.10 3.61
N LEU A 249 -8.22 -22.36 4.32
CA LEU A 249 -6.83 -22.13 3.92
C LEU A 249 -6.08 -23.48 3.84
N ALA A 250 -5.46 -23.75 2.69
CA ALA A 250 -4.80 -25.01 2.37
C ALA A 250 -3.28 -24.88 2.20
N GLY A 251 -2.76 -23.66 2.11
CA GLY A 251 -1.33 -23.38 1.96
C GLY A 251 -1.08 -22.06 1.26
N ALA A 252 0.18 -21.73 1.05
CA ALA A 252 0.59 -20.62 0.21
C ALA A 252 1.93 -20.94 -0.45
N ASP A 253 2.18 -20.38 -1.61
CA ASP A 253 3.50 -20.39 -2.25
C ASP A 253 3.81 -19.02 -2.86
N ILE A 254 5.09 -18.78 -3.09
CA ILE A 254 5.60 -17.49 -3.56
C ILE A 254 6.45 -17.73 -4.80
N GLU A 255 6.01 -17.18 -5.93
CA GLU A 255 6.85 -17.06 -7.13
C GLU A 255 7.49 -15.67 -7.15
N THR A 256 8.76 -15.62 -7.53
CA THR A 256 9.50 -14.37 -7.68
C THR A 256 9.93 -14.16 -9.11
N TYR A 257 9.93 -12.91 -9.57
CA TYR A 257 10.29 -12.56 -10.94
C TYR A 257 11.22 -11.35 -10.96
N LEU A 258 12.09 -11.30 -11.97
CA LEU A 258 12.86 -10.09 -12.33
C LEU A 258 13.65 -9.47 -11.17
N LEU A 259 14.38 -10.29 -10.40
CA LEU A 259 15.35 -9.77 -9.43
C LEU A 259 16.38 -8.89 -10.16
N GLU A 260 16.63 -7.68 -9.67
CA GLU A 260 17.64 -6.77 -10.23
C GLU A 260 19.05 -7.26 -9.90
N LYS A 261 19.55 -8.23 -10.67
CA LYS A 261 20.86 -8.86 -10.45
C LYS A 261 22.03 -7.87 -10.54
N ALA A 262 21.90 -6.83 -11.37
CA ALA A 262 22.93 -5.80 -11.54
C ALA A 262 23.31 -5.12 -10.20
N ARG A 263 22.34 -4.99 -9.28
CA ARG A 263 22.53 -4.35 -7.98
C ARG A 263 23.52 -5.07 -7.07
N VAL A 264 23.69 -6.38 -7.25
CA VAL A 264 24.61 -7.20 -6.42
C VAL A 264 26.04 -6.67 -6.50
N ILE A 265 26.46 -6.20 -7.68
CA ILE A 265 27.84 -5.80 -7.95
C ILE A 265 28.00 -4.32 -8.28
N SER A 266 26.91 -3.55 -8.37
CA SER A 266 26.95 -2.14 -8.73
C SER A 266 25.87 -1.33 -8.03
N GLN A 267 26.26 -0.15 -7.53
CA GLN A 267 25.35 0.81 -6.90
C GLN A 267 25.62 2.22 -7.39
N GLN A 268 24.56 3.02 -7.50
CA GLN A 268 24.70 4.48 -7.66
C GLN A 268 25.15 5.12 -6.33
N PRO A 269 25.78 6.32 -6.34
CA PRO A 269 26.37 6.93 -5.14
C PRO A 269 25.41 7.13 -3.95
N ALA A 270 24.12 7.29 -4.22
CA ALA A 270 23.08 7.48 -3.21
C ALA A 270 22.30 6.20 -2.86
N GLU A 271 22.67 5.05 -3.41
CA GLU A 271 21.97 3.76 -3.21
C GLU A 271 22.81 2.78 -2.39
N ARG A 272 22.17 1.71 -1.89
CA ARG A 272 22.81 0.52 -1.32
C ARG A 272 22.57 -0.71 -2.20
N SER A 273 23.37 -1.74 -1.94
CA SER A 273 23.06 -3.11 -2.35
C SER A 273 21.92 -3.69 -1.50
N TYR A 274 21.66 -4.99 -1.63
CA TYR A 274 20.66 -5.70 -0.82
C TYR A 274 21.00 -5.66 0.67
N HIS A 275 19.96 -5.60 1.51
CA HIS A 275 20.12 -5.40 2.96
C HIS A 275 20.94 -6.50 3.64
N ILE A 276 20.80 -7.74 3.19
CA ILE A 276 21.50 -8.91 3.75
C ILE A 276 23.01 -8.71 3.90
N PHE A 277 23.65 -8.01 2.96
CA PHE A 277 25.10 -7.77 3.02
C PHE A 277 25.50 -6.92 4.23
N TYR A 278 24.71 -5.90 4.56
CA TYR A 278 24.97 -4.99 5.66
C TYR A 278 24.53 -5.59 6.99
N GLN A 279 23.43 -6.36 6.96
CA GLN A 279 22.95 -7.17 8.08
C GLN A 279 24.00 -8.20 8.53
N LEU A 280 24.60 -8.97 7.61
CA LEU A 280 25.70 -9.90 7.91
C LEU A 280 26.93 -9.17 8.49
N MET A 281 27.27 -8.01 7.93
CA MET A 281 28.42 -7.21 8.37
C MET A 281 28.22 -6.57 9.76
N SER A 282 26.99 -6.49 10.27
CA SER A 282 26.64 -5.91 11.56
C SER A 282 27.31 -6.62 12.75
N GLY A 283 27.62 -7.92 12.61
CA GLY A 283 28.19 -8.75 13.67
C GLY A 283 27.24 -9.03 14.83
N LYS A 284 25.92 -8.86 14.63
CA LYS A 284 24.92 -9.08 15.68
C LYS A 284 24.79 -10.55 16.08
N ILE A 285 24.97 -11.48 15.13
CA ILE A 285 25.04 -12.92 15.41
C ILE A 285 26.48 -13.29 15.79
N PRO A 286 26.74 -13.73 17.04
CA PRO A 286 28.09 -14.02 17.51
C PRO A 286 28.76 -15.13 16.70
N GLY A 287 30.02 -14.94 16.32
CA GLY A 287 30.84 -15.95 15.64
C GLY A 287 30.59 -16.10 14.12
N LEU A 288 29.49 -15.54 13.60
CA LEU A 288 29.13 -15.70 12.20
C LEU A 288 30.11 -14.99 11.25
N LYS A 289 30.58 -13.79 11.62
CA LYS A 289 31.54 -13.04 10.80
C LYS A 289 32.88 -13.76 10.68
N GLU A 290 33.37 -14.31 11.78
CA GLU A 290 34.60 -15.11 11.80
C GLU A 290 34.45 -16.36 10.94
N LYS A 291 33.29 -17.04 11.05
CA LYS A 291 32.98 -18.23 10.26
C LYS A 291 32.94 -17.94 8.75
N LEU A 292 32.36 -16.81 8.37
CA LEU A 292 32.25 -16.36 6.97
C LEU A 292 33.50 -15.62 6.46
N LEU A 293 34.55 -15.51 7.28
CA LEU A 293 35.79 -14.79 6.95
C LEU A 293 35.55 -13.31 6.60
N LEU A 294 34.60 -12.68 7.29
CA LEU A 294 34.22 -11.29 7.10
C LEU A 294 35.09 -10.33 7.94
N SER A 295 35.48 -9.21 7.34
CA SER A 295 36.19 -8.13 8.01
C SER A 295 35.23 -7.26 8.84
N ASN A 296 35.77 -6.27 9.55
CA ASN A 296 34.97 -5.28 10.27
C ASN A 296 34.65 -4.02 9.47
N ASN A 297 35.05 -3.96 8.20
CA ASN A 297 34.86 -2.79 7.34
C ASN A 297 34.16 -3.19 6.04
N VAL A 298 32.92 -2.72 5.86
CA VAL A 298 32.13 -2.95 4.64
C VAL A 298 32.83 -2.43 3.38
N ASN A 299 33.70 -1.42 3.50
CA ASN A 299 34.42 -0.87 2.35
C ASN A 299 35.52 -1.80 1.80
N ASP A 300 35.84 -2.88 2.51
CA ASP A 300 36.74 -3.92 2.00
C ASP A 300 36.06 -4.73 0.87
N TYR A 301 34.72 -4.63 0.74
CA TYR A 301 33.89 -5.36 -0.22
C TYR A 301 33.35 -4.44 -1.31
N HIS A 302 34.18 -4.19 -2.33
CA HIS A 302 33.88 -3.23 -3.42
C HIS A 302 32.50 -3.39 -4.06
N PHE A 303 32.02 -4.62 -4.25
CA PHE A 303 30.72 -4.88 -4.89
C PHE A 303 29.51 -4.36 -4.11
N VAL A 304 29.64 -4.05 -2.81
CA VAL A 304 28.53 -3.58 -1.97
C VAL A 304 28.84 -2.25 -1.28
N SER A 305 29.93 -1.58 -1.68
CA SER A 305 30.43 -0.35 -1.06
C SER A 305 30.70 0.79 -2.06
N GLN A 306 30.12 0.74 -3.26
CA GLN A 306 30.25 1.81 -4.26
C GLN A 306 29.39 3.05 -3.94
N GLY A 307 28.28 2.83 -3.23
CA GLY A 307 27.32 3.87 -2.85
C GLY A 307 27.30 4.14 -1.36
N LYS A 308 26.08 4.28 -0.82
CA LYS A 308 25.88 4.32 0.64
C LYS A 308 26.06 2.93 1.23
N THR A 309 26.37 2.89 2.52
CA THR A 309 26.53 1.65 3.29
C THR A 309 25.66 1.63 4.54
N SER A 310 25.05 2.76 4.92
CA SER A 310 24.09 2.89 6.02
C SER A 310 22.82 3.58 5.55
N ILE A 311 21.73 3.38 6.30
CA ILE A 311 20.43 4.03 6.10
C ILE A 311 20.12 4.82 7.39
N PRO A 312 19.76 6.12 7.30
CA PRO A 312 19.40 6.89 8.48
C PRO A 312 18.23 6.27 9.26
N GLY A 313 18.44 6.01 10.55
CA GLY A 313 17.39 5.50 11.45
C GLY A 313 17.11 3.99 11.35
N VAL A 314 17.91 3.24 10.60
CA VAL A 314 17.81 1.76 10.52
C VAL A 314 19.03 1.14 11.19
N ASP A 315 18.81 0.18 12.07
CA ASP A 315 19.85 -0.66 12.66
C ASP A 315 19.92 -2.00 11.90
N ASP A 316 20.92 -2.14 11.03
CA ASP A 316 21.13 -3.37 10.24
C ASP A 316 21.35 -4.60 11.14
N GLY A 317 21.83 -4.44 12.38
CA GLY A 317 21.98 -5.55 13.33
C GLY A 317 20.66 -6.02 13.93
N GLU A 318 19.77 -5.09 14.30
CA GLU A 318 18.42 -5.46 14.75
C GLU A 318 17.62 -6.13 13.63
N GLU A 319 17.68 -5.58 12.41
CA GLU A 319 17.04 -6.18 11.23
C GLU A 319 17.61 -7.58 10.91
N PHE A 320 18.89 -7.81 11.17
CA PHE A 320 19.49 -9.14 10.98
C PHE A 320 18.95 -10.16 11.97
N MET A 321 18.75 -9.79 13.24
CA MET A 321 18.13 -10.70 14.23
C MET A 321 16.71 -11.09 13.85
N VAL A 322 15.94 -10.15 13.30
CA VAL A 322 14.58 -10.43 12.78
C VAL A 322 14.66 -11.41 11.61
N THR A 323 15.63 -11.23 10.71
CA THR A 323 15.84 -12.11 9.55
C THR A 323 16.27 -13.52 9.97
N ASP A 324 17.20 -13.63 10.93
CA ASP A 324 17.69 -14.90 11.48
C ASP A 324 16.56 -15.68 12.19
N THR A 325 15.81 -15.00 13.05
CA THR A 325 14.64 -15.60 13.72
C THR A 325 13.59 -16.04 12.69
N ALA A 326 13.41 -15.30 11.60
CA ALA A 326 12.47 -15.68 10.55
C ALA A 326 12.86 -16.99 9.86
N PHE A 327 14.15 -17.24 9.62
CA PHE A 327 14.60 -18.54 9.10
C PHE A 327 14.23 -19.69 10.06
N ASP A 328 14.42 -19.51 11.36
CA ASP A 328 14.05 -20.52 12.37
C ASP A 328 12.54 -20.79 12.37
N VAL A 329 11.71 -19.74 12.32
CA VAL A 329 10.25 -19.88 12.30
C VAL A 329 9.75 -20.53 11.01
N LEU A 330 10.44 -20.29 9.89
CA LEU A 330 10.16 -20.93 8.60
C LEU A 330 10.66 -22.39 8.54
N GLY A 331 11.35 -22.87 9.58
CA GLY A 331 11.79 -24.25 9.71
C GLY A 331 13.05 -24.60 8.93
N PHE A 332 13.87 -23.60 8.58
CA PHE A 332 15.21 -23.86 8.06
C PHE A 332 16.06 -24.49 9.14
N THR A 333 16.82 -25.52 8.78
CA THR A 333 17.82 -26.12 9.66
C THR A 333 19.01 -25.18 9.82
N ASP A 334 19.81 -25.38 10.89
CA ASP A 334 21.03 -24.61 11.09
C ASP A 334 21.97 -24.72 9.88
N GLU A 335 22.08 -25.91 9.26
CA GLU A 335 22.91 -26.13 8.07
C GLU A 335 22.38 -25.41 6.82
N GLU A 336 21.07 -25.29 6.65
CA GLU A 336 20.49 -24.54 5.52
C GLU A 336 20.60 -23.02 5.70
N LYS A 337 20.63 -22.56 6.96
CA LYS A 337 20.74 -21.14 7.32
C LYS A 337 22.18 -20.63 7.23
N GLU A 338 23.16 -21.47 7.62
CA GLU A 338 24.60 -21.19 7.62
C GLU A 338 25.22 -21.06 6.22
#